data_AF-A0ABC8CY32-F1
#
_entry.id   AF-A0ABC8CY32-F1
#
_cell.length_a   1.000
_cell.length_b   1.000
_cell.length_c   1.000
_cell.angle_alpha   90.00
_cell.angle_beta   90.00
_cell.angle_gamma   90.00
#
_symmetry.space_group_name_H-M   'P 1'
#
loop_
_entity.id
_entity.type
_entity.pdbx_description
1 polymer ?
#
loop_
_entity_poly.entity_id
_entity_poly.type
_entity_poly.pdbx_seq_one_letter_code
_entity_poly.pdbx_strand_id
1 'polypeptide(L)'
;MKKFTGEIEKTIKPYIKIKLEEQKTMPWESKLRGYPAFTQCDPRYYDKNLERFNTLLLQLDCEDECDLMFGDAGVANFFINEEDLKKLDFTKVLYNWDCC
;
A
#
# COMPACT_ATOMS: atom_id res chain seq x y z
N MET A 1 4.01 4.03 34.22
CA MET A 1 3.64 3.14 33.11
C MET A 1 2.81 1.91 33.49
N LYS A 2 2.95 1.30 34.68
CA LYS A 2 2.21 0.07 35.05
C LYS A 2 0.71 0.22 35.37
N LYS A 3 0.17 1.45 35.48
CA LYS A 3 -1.20 1.69 35.97
C LYS A 3 -2.31 1.24 34.99
N PHE A 4 -2.01 1.13 33.69
CA PHE A 4 -3.01 0.88 32.65
C PHE A 4 -2.72 -0.35 31.78
N THR A 5 -1.73 -1.18 32.12
CA THR A 5 -1.30 -2.32 31.29
C THR A 5 -2.46 -3.27 30.96
N GLY A 6 -3.27 -3.63 31.95
CA GLY A 6 -4.41 -4.53 31.73
C GLY A 6 -5.60 -3.89 30.97
N GLU A 7 -5.68 -2.57 30.90
CA GLU A 7 -6.65 -1.89 30.02
C GLU A 7 -6.13 -1.84 28.58
N ILE A 8 -4.84 -1.58 28.40
CA ILE A 8 -4.18 -1.54 27.08
C ILE A 8 -4.20 -2.92 26.42
N GLU A 9 -3.89 -3.99 27.16
CA GLU A 9 -3.89 -5.36 26.62
C GLU A 9 -5.23 -5.78 26.03
N LYS A 10 -6.34 -5.31 26.60
CA LYS A 10 -7.71 -5.57 26.09
C LYS A 10 -8.00 -4.86 24.76
N THR A 11 -7.20 -3.86 24.39
CA THR A 11 -7.37 -3.08 23.15
C THR A 11 -6.53 -3.60 21.99
N ILE A 12 -5.65 -4.59 22.23
CA ILE A 12 -4.80 -5.17 21.18
C ILE A 12 -5.69 -5.81 20.12
N LYS A 13 -5.45 -5.42 18.86
CA LYS A 13 -6.08 -6.02 17.68
C LYS A 13 -5.03 -6.76 16.85
N PRO A 14 -5.41 -7.80 16.09
CA PRO A 14 -4.53 -8.40 15.10
C PRO A 14 -3.96 -7.34 14.16
N TYR A 15 -2.70 -7.50 13.77
CA TYR A 15 -2.01 -6.62 12.84
C TYR A 15 -0.95 -7.39 12.07
N ILE A 16 -0.63 -6.89 10.88
CA ILE A 16 0.48 -7.39 10.08
C ILE A 16 1.69 -6.50 10.34
N LYS A 17 2.81 -7.09 10.75
CA LYS A 17 4.06 -6.35 10.95
C LYS A 17 4.87 -6.36 9.65
N ILE A 18 4.93 -5.21 8.98
CA ILE A 18 5.79 -5.04 7.80
C ILE A 18 7.23 -4.81 8.27
N LYS A 19 8.16 -5.63 7.77
CA LYS A 19 9.61 -5.42 7.91
C LYS A 19 10.14 -4.96 6.55
N LEU A 20 11.06 -4.01 6.56
CA LEU A 20 11.60 -3.39 5.36
C LEU A 20 13.07 -3.72 5.20
N GLU A 21 13.45 -4.04 3.98
CA GLU A 21 14.83 -4.18 3.52
C GLU A 21 14.98 -3.41 2.21
N GLU A 22 16.06 -2.64 2.09
CA GLU A 22 16.34 -1.93 0.85
C GLU A 22 16.91 -2.90 -0.17
N GLN A 23 16.11 -3.23 -1.18
CA GLN A 23 16.49 -4.14 -2.25
C GLN A 23 15.72 -3.83 -3.53
N LYS A 24 16.18 -4.42 -4.64
CA LYS A 24 15.40 -4.42 -5.87
C LYS A 24 14.24 -5.38 -5.72
N THR A 25 13.03 -4.92 -6.03
CA THR A 25 11.80 -5.71 -5.99
C THR A 25 11.34 -6.08 -7.39
N MET A 26 10.63 -7.19 -7.53
CA MET A 26 9.93 -7.61 -8.73
C MET A 26 8.58 -6.88 -8.87
N PRO A 27 7.90 -6.95 -10.03
CA PRO A 27 6.59 -6.33 -10.22
C PRO A 27 5.53 -6.81 -9.23
N TRP A 28 5.41 -8.12 -9.03
CA TRP A 28 4.44 -8.82 -8.18
C TRP A 28 5.04 -9.13 -6.81
N GLU A 29 5.35 -8.05 -6.08
CA GLU A 29 5.80 -8.12 -4.70
C GLU A 29 5.21 -6.94 -3.93
N SER A 30 4.94 -7.15 -2.64
CA SER A 30 4.66 -6.05 -1.72
C SER A 30 5.91 -5.19 -1.55
N LYS A 31 5.77 -3.87 -1.73
CA LYS A 31 6.91 -2.94 -1.78
C LYS A 31 6.52 -1.51 -1.40
N LEU A 32 7.48 -0.79 -0.85
CA LEU A 32 7.42 0.66 -0.72
C LEU A 32 8.17 1.29 -1.89
N ARG A 33 7.52 2.22 -2.59
CA ARG A 33 8.05 2.84 -3.82
C ARG A 33 8.33 1.83 -4.95
N GLY A 34 9.04 2.27 -5.98
CA GLY A 34 9.30 1.50 -7.20
C GLY A 34 8.21 1.69 -8.25
N TYR A 35 8.14 0.75 -9.19
CA TYR A 35 7.12 0.73 -10.25
C TYR A 35 5.96 -0.18 -9.87
N PRO A 36 4.70 0.27 -10.10
CA PRO A 36 3.51 -0.50 -9.75
C PRO A 36 3.28 -1.67 -10.71
N ALA A 37 2.57 -2.68 -10.21
CA ALA A 37 1.92 -3.72 -11.00
C ALA A 37 0.39 -3.56 -10.89
N PHE A 38 -0.30 -4.07 -11.91
CA PHE A 38 -1.75 -4.05 -12.08
C PHE A 38 -2.14 -5.36 -12.76
N THR A 39 -3.15 -6.07 -12.27
CA THR A 39 -3.68 -7.25 -12.98
C THR A 39 -4.49 -6.85 -14.21
N GLN A 40 -5.09 -5.66 -14.18
CA GLN A 40 -5.87 -5.07 -15.26
C GLN A 40 -5.08 -3.93 -15.92
N CYS A 41 -5.45 -2.68 -15.66
CA CYS A 41 -4.87 -1.52 -16.31
C CYS A 41 -4.63 -0.39 -15.32
N ASP A 42 -3.57 0.38 -15.54
CA ASP A 42 -3.25 1.54 -14.72
C ASP A 42 -4.39 2.58 -14.78
N PRO A 43 -5.05 2.91 -13.65
CA PRO A 43 -6.19 3.84 -13.64
C PRO A 43 -5.80 5.25 -14.13
N ARG A 44 -4.51 5.62 -14.03
CA ARG A 44 -3.99 6.92 -14.46
C ARG A 44 -3.95 7.06 -15.98
N TYR A 45 -4.09 5.97 -16.72
CA TYR A 45 -4.21 6.00 -18.18
C TYR A 45 -5.55 6.60 -18.63
N TYR A 46 -6.64 6.26 -17.93
CA TYR A 46 -8.00 6.62 -18.34
C TYR A 46 -8.49 7.96 -17.77
N ASP A 47 -8.06 8.32 -16.56
CA ASP A 47 -8.40 9.60 -15.95
C ASP A 47 -7.16 10.47 -15.79
N LYS A 48 -7.09 11.52 -16.61
CA LYS A 48 -5.99 12.49 -16.61
C LYS A 48 -5.85 13.26 -15.30
N ASN A 49 -6.90 13.35 -14.48
CA ASN A 49 -6.81 13.96 -13.16
C ASN A 49 -5.97 13.10 -12.20
N LEU A 50 -5.82 11.80 -12.47
CA LEU A 50 -5.04 10.88 -11.67
C LEU A 50 -3.54 10.88 -12.01
N GLU A 51 -3.12 11.46 -13.14
CA GLU A 51 -1.70 11.54 -13.54
C GLU A 51 -0.84 12.28 -12.50
N ARG A 52 -1.45 13.17 -11.71
CA ARG A 52 -0.74 13.86 -10.61
C ARG A 52 -0.21 12.90 -9.54
N PHE A 53 -0.79 11.71 -9.39
CA PHE A 53 -0.36 10.68 -8.44
C PHE A 53 0.75 9.83 -9.08
N ASN A 54 1.89 10.48 -9.30
CA ASN A 54 3.00 9.97 -10.09
C ASN A 54 3.97 9.05 -9.30
N THR A 55 3.85 9.00 -7.98
CA THR A 55 4.77 8.25 -7.11
C THR A 55 4.03 7.09 -6.44
N LEU A 56 4.51 5.86 -6.62
CA LEU A 56 4.04 4.73 -5.82
C LEU A 56 4.51 4.92 -4.37
N LEU A 57 3.58 4.92 -3.42
CA LEU A 57 3.88 5.00 -1.99
C LEU A 57 4.02 3.59 -1.41
N LEU A 58 3.03 2.74 -1.66
CA LEU A 58 2.95 1.37 -1.18
C LEU A 58 2.22 0.51 -2.22
N GLN A 59 2.73 -0.69 -2.46
CA GLN A 59 2.01 -1.76 -3.13
C GLN A 59 1.92 -2.95 -2.18
N LEU A 60 0.74 -3.57 -2.16
CA LEU A 60 0.45 -4.79 -1.43
C LEU A 60 -0.02 -5.83 -2.44
N ASP A 61 0.79 -6.86 -2.64
CA ASP A 61 0.39 -8.06 -3.38
C ASP A 61 -0.31 -9.05 -2.44
N CYS A 62 -0.95 -10.07 -3.01
CA CYS A 62 -1.51 -11.15 -2.19
C CYS A 62 -0.41 -11.90 -1.43
N GLU A 63 -0.70 -12.28 -0.18
CA GLU A 63 0.24 -12.98 0.69
C GLU A 63 -0.53 -13.98 1.58
N ASP A 64 -0.33 -15.27 1.30
CA ASP A 64 -1.01 -16.38 1.96
C ASP A 64 -0.64 -16.47 3.44
N GLU A 65 0.61 -16.17 3.83
CA GLU A 65 1.05 -16.29 5.22
C GLU A 65 0.30 -15.36 6.20
N CYS A 66 -0.29 -14.28 5.68
CA CYS A 66 -1.00 -13.29 6.46
C CYS A 66 -2.46 -13.08 6.03
N ASP A 67 -3.00 -13.99 5.22
CA ASP A 67 -4.37 -13.95 4.68
C ASP A 67 -4.68 -12.62 3.96
N LEU A 68 -3.70 -12.06 3.24
CA LEU A 68 -3.87 -10.84 2.47
C LEU A 68 -4.31 -11.19 1.05
N MET A 69 -5.56 -10.90 0.72
CA MET A 69 -6.16 -11.22 -0.57
C MET A 69 -6.97 -10.04 -1.11
N PHE A 70 -6.77 -9.70 -2.38
CA PHE A 70 -7.54 -8.68 -3.10
C PHE A 70 -8.34 -9.34 -4.21
N GLY A 71 -9.61 -9.67 -3.96
CA GLY A 71 -10.46 -10.34 -4.95
C GLY A 71 -9.91 -11.71 -5.34
N ASP A 72 -9.78 -11.96 -6.65
CA ASP A 72 -9.16 -13.17 -7.20
C ASP A 72 -7.66 -12.94 -7.48
N ALA A 73 -6.84 -13.04 -6.42
CA ALA A 73 -5.38 -12.90 -6.46
C ALA A 73 -4.89 -11.58 -7.10
N GLY A 74 -5.45 -10.46 -6.63
CA GLY A 74 -5.16 -9.12 -7.11
C GLY A 74 -4.02 -8.38 -6.41
N VAL A 75 -3.90 -7.08 -6.72
CA VAL A 75 -2.90 -6.18 -6.13
C VAL A 75 -3.53 -4.86 -5.72
N ALA A 76 -3.08 -4.29 -4.61
CA ALA A 76 -3.45 -2.96 -4.15
C ALA A 76 -2.28 -1.99 -4.26
N ASN A 77 -2.55 -0.75 -4.67
CA ASN A 77 -1.56 0.31 -4.79
C ASN A 77 -2.05 1.59 -4.10
N PHE A 78 -1.11 2.29 -3.49
CA PHE A 78 -1.28 3.64 -2.97
C PHE A 78 -0.31 4.55 -3.69
N PHE A 79 -0.82 5.61 -4.32
CA PHE A 79 -0.04 6.60 -5.05
C PHE A 79 -0.17 7.99 -4.43
N ILE A 80 0.90 8.78 -4.52
CA ILE A 80 0.96 10.15 -4.04
C ILE A 80 1.61 11.04 -5.09
N ASN A 81 1.31 12.35 -5.05
CA ASN A 81 2.08 13.33 -5.80
C ASN A 81 3.45 13.53 -5.12
N GLU A 82 4.52 13.59 -5.91
CA GLU A 82 5.88 13.72 -5.36
C GLU A 82 6.07 14.98 -4.49
N GLU A 83 5.44 16.11 -4.84
CA GLU A 83 5.55 17.35 -4.06
C GLU A 83 4.78 17.29 -2.74
N ASP A 84 3.63 16.60 -2.74
CA ASP A 84 2.87 16.33 -1.51
C ASP A 84 3.69 15.39 -0.58
N LEU A 85 4.38 14.39 -1.14
CA LEU A 85 5.29 13.50 -0.39
C LEU A 85 6.48 14.26 0.23
N LYS A 86 7.11 15.19 -0.50
CA LYS A 86 8.19 16.04 0.03
C LYS A 86 7.72 16.92 1.20
N LYS A 87 6.46 17.34 1.18
CA LYS A 87 5.82 18.13 2.25
C LYS A 87 5.27 17.28 3.40
N LEU A 88 5.38 15.96 3.31
CA LEU A 88 4.74 15.01 4.23
C LEU A 88 3.22 15.19 4.31
N ASP A 89 2.59 15.66 3.24
CA ASP A 89 1.15 15.87 3.14
C ASP A 89 0.48 14.62 2.53
N PHE A 90 0.00 13.74 3.41
CA PHE A 90 -0.70 12.52 3.03
C PHE A 90 -2.23 12.70 2.94
N THR A 91 -2.74 13.95 2.91
CA THR A 91 -4.19 14.19 2.78
C THR A 91 -4.74 13.82 1.40
N LYS A 92 -3.86 13.63 0.41
CA LYS A 92 -4.19 13.26 -0.97
C LYS A 92 -3.40 12.04 -1.40
N VAL A 93 -4.02 10.87 -1.26
CA VAL A 93 -3.47 9.59 -1.74
C VAL A 93 -4.50 8.95 -2.65
N LEU A 94 -4.06 8.47 -3.81
CA LEU A 94 -4.87 7.65 -4.70
C LEU A 94 -4.71 6.20 -4.26
N TYR A 95 -5.83 5.56 -3.92
CA TYR A 95 -5.90 4.12 -3.69
C TYR A 95 -6.50 3.44 -4.92
N ASN A 96 -5.87 2.35 -5.34
CA ASN A 96 -6.35 1.47 -6.39
C ASN A 96 -6.22 0.01 -5.93
N TRP A 97 -7.12 -0.85 -6.39
CA TRP A 97 -6.89 -2.29 -6.40
C TRP A 97 -7.58 -2.91 -7.62
N ASP A 98 -7.00 -3.98 -8.15
CA ASP A 98 -7.58 -4.80 -9.20
C ASP A 98 -7.30 -6.28 -8.95
N CYS A 99 -8.06 -7.16 -9.59
CA CYS A 99 -7.87 -8.61 -9.56
C CYS A 99 -8.17 -9.25 -10.92
N CYS A 100 -7.95 -10.56 -11.06
CA CYS A 100 -8.32 -11.32 -12.25
C CYS A 100 -9.85 -11.44 -12.40
#